data_AF-A0A1A0W8K2-F1
#
_entry.id   AF-A0A1A0W8K2-F1
#
_cell.length_a   1.000
_cell.length_b   1.000
_cell.length_c   1.000
_cell.angle_alpha   90.00
_cell.angle_beta   90.00
_cell.angle_gamma   90.00
#
_symmetry.space_group_name_H-M   'P 1'
#
loop_
_entity.id
_entity.type
_entity.pdbx_description
1 polymer ?
#
loop_
_entity_poly.entity_id
_entity_poly.type
_entity_poly.pdbx_seq_one_letter_code
_entity_poly.pdbx_strand_id
1 'polypeptide(L)'
;MVDSALPIGWAGEWMGSQQPSAILAAHFERLSEVVSGVRVSAIVTSEMWPKRPRCGGDFVAVRQIDILQALAEPPVLDAGHQHRLAATDLALTSRLASLGRSFTPDVAQRATAELAVRLTESVLRAASEPDETGQRLCGPAEEKLWQAIRSNTIGESDWGAWASGLDTAVQVPEMHAPRDPGSSAESVNARMWYRHYYRAGRVAELLSCWDSRRPSMGVWDVAYCGVAAGFGSEVASAVAEVEHEQRMRQS
;
A
#
# COMPACT_ATOMS: atom_id res chain seq x y z
N MET A 1 -3.90 -4.24 7.28
CA MET A 1 -3.17 -4.22 8.56
C MET A 1 -2.65 -5.62 8.79
N VAL A 2 -1.33 -5.79 8.87
CA VAL A 2 -0.67 -7.09 8.91
C VAL A 2 0.04 -7.18 10.25
N ASP A 3 -0.64 -7.78 11.24
CA ASP A 3 0.01 -8.16 12.49
C ASP A 3 0.06 -9.68 12.48
N SER A 4 1.27 -10.24 12.47
CA SER A 4 1.51 -11.69 12.44
C SER A 4 1.03 -12.40 13.70
N ALA A 5 0.81 -11.67 14.81
CA ALA A 5 0.21 -12.23 16.01
C ALA A 5 -1.30 -12.47 15.87
N LEU A 6 -1.96 -11.83 14.90
CA LEU A 6 -3.40 -11.93 14.68
C LEU A 6 -3.75 -12.82 13.48
N PRO A 7 -4.96 -13.42 13.47
CA PRO A 7 -5.42 -14.20 12.33
C PRO A 7 -5.41 -13.42 11.02
N ILE A 8 -5.11 -14.11 9.91
CA ILE A 8 -5.20 -13.53 8.57
C ILE A 8 -6.61 -12.97 8.37
N GLY A 9 -6.70 -11.72 7.90
CA GLY A 9 -7.97 -11.07 7.60
C GLY A 9 -8.69 -10.44 8.80
N TRP A 10 -8.11 -10.45 10.01
CA TRP A 10 -8.75 -9.88 11.21
C TRP A 10 -9.25 -8.43 11.02
N ALA A 11 -8.52 -7.63 10.23
CA ALA A 11 -8.83 -6.22 9.99
C ALA A 11 -9.83 -5.99 8.84
N GLY A 12 -10.36 -7.05 8.21
CA GLY A 12 -11.19 -6.93 7.01
C GLY A 12 -12.45 -6.08 7.21
N GLU A 13 -13.07 -6.15 8.38
CA GLU A 13 -14.26 -5.36 8.75
C GLU A 13 -13.96 -3.85 8.87
N TRP A 14 -12.70 -3.52 9.17
CA TRP A 14 -12.22 -2.15 9.37
C TRP A 14 -11.77 -1.47 8.09
N MET A 15 -11.85 -2.16 6.95
CA MET A 15 -11.35 -1.61 5.70
C MET A 15 -12.12 -0.34 5.30
N GLY A 16 -11.40 0.77 5.20
CA GLY A 16 -11.96 2.09 4.91
C GLY A 16 -12.64 2.76 6.10
N SER A 17 -12.65 2.15 7.28
CA SER A 17 -13.19 2.81 8.48
C SER A 17 -12.42 4.10 8.79
N GLN A 18 -13.16 5.17 9.05
CA GLN A 18 -12.62 6.48 9.43
C GLN A 18 -12.41 6.62 10.94
N GLN A 19 -12.41 5.51 11.69
CA GLN A 19 -12.31 5.48 13.15
C GLN A 19 -11.00 4.82 13.61
N PRO A 20 -9.82 5.44 13.38
CA PRO A 20 -8.53 4.84 13.73
C PRO A 20 -8.42 4.48 15.22
N SER A 21 -9.05 5.24 16.12
CA SER A 21 -9.05 4.93 17.56
C SER A 21 -9.80 3.63 17.88
N ALA A 22 -10.90 3.36 17.18
CA ALA A 22 -11.66 2.12 17.31
C ALA A 22 -10.90 0.93 16.72
N ILE A 23 -10.22 1.12 15.58
CA ILE A 23 -9.37 0.07 14.98
C ILE A 23 -8.24 -0.33 15.93
N LEU A 24 -7.55 0.65 16.53
CA LEU A 24 -6.48 0.38 17.51
C LEU A 24 -7.00 -0.33 18.76
N ALA A 25 -8.19 0.04 19.25
CA ALA A 25 -8.81 -0.63 20.38
C ALA A 25 -9.15 -2.09 20.05
N ALA A 26 -9.76 -2.34 18.88
CA ALA A 26 -10.12 -3.67 18.42
C ALA A 26 -8.89 -4.54 18.09
N HIS A 27 -7.79 -3.92 17.66
CA HIS A 27 -6.49 -4.56 17.52
C HIS A 27 -5.95 -4.99 18.88
N PHE A 28 -5.92 -4.07 19.85
CA PHE A 28 -5.45 -4.35 21.20
C PHE A 28 -6.24 -5.47 21.88
N GLU A 29 -7.58 -5.43 21.78
CA GLU A 29 -8.45 -6.47 22.35
C GLU A 29 -8.03 -7.85 21.84
N ARG A 30 -7.92 -8.01 20.51
CA ARG A 30 -7.50 -9.28 19.89
C ARG A 30 -6.06 -9.66 20.25
N LEU A 31 -5.14 -8.69 20.30
CA LEU A 31 -3.75 -8.95 20.63
C LEU A 31 -3.60 -9.43 22.08
N SER A 32 -4.41 -8.88 23.00
CA SER A 32 -4.39 -9.25 24.41
C SER A 32 -4.86 -10.68 24.67
N GLU A 33 -5.63 -11.28 23.74
CA GLU A 33 -6.04 -12.68 23.81
C GLU A 33 -4.89 -13.65 23.50
N VAL A 34 -3.91 -13.22 22.72
CA VAL A 34 -2.83 -14.07 22.20
C VAL A 34 -1.44 -13.72 22.74
N VAL A 35 -1.24 -12.50 23.24
CA VAL A 35 0.02 -12.04 23.84
C VAL A 35 -0.22 -11.57 25.28
N SER A 36 0.43 -12.25 26.23
CA SER A 36 0.37 -11.87 27.64
C SER A 36 1.16 -10.59 27.92
N GLY A 37 0.64 -9.75 28.83
CA GLY A 37 1.33 -8.56 29.34
C GLY A 37 1.19 -7.30 28.47
N VAL A 38 0.45 -7.36 27.35
CA VAL A 38 0.18 -6.18 26.52
C VAL A 38 -0.73 -5.21 27.26
N ARG A 39 -0.41 -3.91 27.21
CA ARG A 39 -1.21 -2.83 27.80
C ARG A 39 -1.19 -1.60 26.90
N VAL A 40 -2.32 -0.92 26.80
CA VAL A 40 -2.39 0.41 26.17
C VAL A 40 -1.88 1.45 27.17
N SER A 41 -0.82 2.17 26.78
CA SER A 41 -0.30 3.30 27.54
C SER A 41 -1.06 4.59 27.22
N ALA A 42 -1.17 4.93 25.92
CA ALA A 42 -1.87 6.10 25.45
C ALA A 42 -2.39 5.93 24.00
N ILE A 43 -3.49 6.63 23.68
CA ILE A 43 -4.01 6.81 22.32
C ILE A 43 -4.14 8.30 22.05
N VAL A 44 -3.47 8.77 21.00
CA VAL A 44 -3.61 10.14 20.48
C VAL A 44 -4.20 10.04 19.08
N THR A 45 -5.27 10.79 18.82
CA THR A 45 -5.98 10.72 17.54
C THR A 45 -6.37 12.10 17.03
N SER A 46 -6.32 12.26 15.71
CA SER A 46 -6.90 13.40 14.99
C SER A 46 -8.20 13.04 14.25
N GLU A 47 -8.80 11.90 14.62
CA GLU A 47 -10.10 11.45 14.13
C GLU A 47 -11.19 12.52 14.32
N MET A 48 -12.08 12.63 13.35
CA MET A 48 -13.24 13.51 13.46
C MET A 48 -14.25 12.93 14.45
N TRP A 49 -14.65 13.71 15.46
CA TRP A 49 -15.57 13.27 16.53
C TRP A 49 -15.08 12.03 17.31
N PRO A 50 -13.86 12.06 17.86
CA PRO A 50 -13.23 10.88 18.41
C PRO A 50 -13.94 10.41 19.69
N LYS A 51 -14.18 9.11 19.79
CA LYS A 51 -14.75 8.47 20.99
C LYS A 51 -13.66 7.75 21.77
N ARG A 52 -13.57 8.00 23.07
CA ARG A 52 -12.58 7.32 23.92
C ARG A 52 -12.84 5.80 23.91
N PRO A 53 -11.87 4.98 23.47
CA PRO A 53 -12.00 3.52 23.52
C PRO A 53 -11.87 2.99 24.96
N ARG A 54 -12.40 1.79 25.21
CA ARG A 54 -12.44 1.17 26.54
C ARG A 54 -11.18 0.34 26.88
N CYS A 55 -10.14 0.42 26.06
CA CYS A 55 -8.91 -0.36 26.19
C CYS A 55 -7.94 0.09 27.31
N GLY A 56 -8.32 1.10 28.11
CA GLY A 56 -7.44 1.69 29.12
C GLY A 56 -6.39 2.64 28.52
N GLY A 57 -5.52 3.18 29.37
CA GLY A 57 -4.49 4.16 28.98
C GLY A 57 -5.01 5.59 28.83
N ASP A 58 -4.08 6.52 28.63
CA ASP A 58 -4.39 7.93 28.37
C ASP A 58 -5.04 8.10 26.99
N PHE A 59 -5.90 9.12 26.85
CA PHE A 59 -6.58 9.40 25.59
C PHE A 59 -6.64 10.89 25.33
N VAL A 60 -6.13 11.30 24.17
CA VAL A 60 -6.13 12.70 23.74
C VAL A 60 -6.63 12.80 22.30
N ALA A 61 -7.61 13.67 22.09
CA ALA A 61 -8.00 14.13 20.77
C ALA A 61 -7.23 15.43 20.45
N VAL A 62 -6.55 15.45 19.31
CA VAL A 62 -5.81 16.61 18.83
C VAL A 62 -6.36 17.02 17.47
N ARG A 63 -6.44 18.33 17.18
CA ARG A 63 -6.83 18.75 15.84
C ARG A 63 -5.65 18.55 14.90
N GLN A 64 -5.92 18.08 13.68
CA GLN A 64 -4.87 17.89 12.66
C GLN A 64 -4.10 19.19 12.40
N ILE A 65 -4.78 20.34 12.39
CA ILE A 65 -4.14 21.65 12.23
C ILE A 65 -3.14 21.95 13.35
N ASP A 66 -3.41 21.52 14.57
CA ASP A 66 -2.51 21.73 15.70
C ASP A 66 -1.26 20.84 15.58
N ILE A 67 -1.40 19.61 15.04
CA ILE A 67 -0.25 18.74 14.73
C ILE A 67 0.64 19.38 13.66
N LEU A 68 0.04 19.85 12.57
CA LEU A 68 0.77 20.47 11.45
C LEU A 68 1.47 21.76 11.89
N GLN A 69 0.90 22.49 12.83
CA GLN A 69 1.49 23.71 13.40
C GLN A 69 2.52 23.43 14.52
N ALA A 70 2.48 22.25 15.14
CA ALA A 70 3.41 21.86 16.20
C ALA A 70 4.75 21.34 15.69
N LEU A 71 4.84 20.95 14.41
CA LEU A 71 6.10 20.52 13.81
C LEU A 71 7.01 21.73 13.56
N ALA A 72 8.04 21.89 14.38
CA ALA A 72 9.10 22.87 14.16
C ALA A 72 9.98 22.52 12.93
N GLU A 73 10.09 21.22 12.62
CA GLU A 73 10.79 20.69 11.44
C GLU A 73 10.00 19.50 10.83
N PRO A 74 10.01 19.34 9.50
CA PRO A 74 9.44 18.16 8.85
C PRO A 74 10.17 16.88 9.30
N PRO A 75 9.47 15.73 9.41
CA PRO A 75 10.12 14.46 9.72
C PRO A 75 11.19 14.12 8.68
N VAL A 76 12.40 13.84 9.15
CA VAL A 76 13.55 13.43 8.33
C VAL A 76 13.56 11.91 8.24
N LEU A 77 13.69 11.34 7.04
CA LEU A 77 13.87 9.90 6.84
C LEU A 77 15.21 9.43 7.44
N ASP A 78 15.22 9.18 8.74
CA ASP A 78 16.33 8.62 9.49
C ASP A 78 16.17 7.10 9.69
N ALA A 79 17.06 6.48 10.48
CA ALA A 79 16.97 5.05 10.81
C ALA A 79 15.67 4.66 11.57
N GLY A 80 14.91 5.64 12.07
CA GLY A 80 13.59 5.44 12.65
C GLY A 80 12.46 5.39 11.61
N HIS A 81 12.69 5.83 10.37
CA HIS A 81 11.72 5.79 9.30
C HIS A 81 11.93 4.57 8.41
N GLN A 82 10.96 3.66 8.44
CA GLN A 82 10.99 2.47 7.60
C GLN A 82 10.18 2.69 6.33
N HIS A 83 10.63 2.10 5.22
CA HIS A 83 9.84 2.04 4.00
C HIS A 83 8.49 1.35 4.29
N ARG A 84 7.40 1.87 3.72
CA ARG A 84 6.03 1.34 3.90
C ARG A 84 5.89 -0.17 3.66
N LEU A 85 6.67 -0.72 2.73
CA LEU A 85 6.77 -2.16 2.50
C LEU A 85 7.24 -2.93 3.74
N ALA A 86 8.21 -2.40 4.50
CA ALA A 86 8.72 -3.06 5.69
C ALA A 86 7.66 -3.16 6.79
N ALA A 87 6.77 -2.17 6.87
CA ALA A 87 5.65 -2.17 7.81
C ALA A 87 4.53 -3.16 7.42
N THR A 88 4.39 -3.51 6.13
CA THR A 88 3.35 -4.42 5.65
C THR A 88 3.84 -5.84 5.36
N ASP A 89 5.08 -5.99 4.92
CA ASP A 89 5.71 -7.25 4.54
C ASP A 89 7.25 -7.18 4.71
N LEU A 90 7.69 -7.47 5.93
CA LEU A 90 9.11 -7.48 6.30
C LEU A 90 9.89 -8.60 5.59
N ALA A 91 9.24 -9.72 5.27
CA ALA A 91 9.87 -10.84 4.59
C ALA A 91 10.19 -10.48 3.14
N LEU A 92 9.24 -9.90 2.41
CA LEU A 92 9.45 -9.39 1.05
C LEU A 92 10.50 -8.28 1.02
N THR A 93 10.44 -7.35 1.98
CA THR A 93 11.47 -6.32 2.18
C THR A 93 12.87 -6.93 2.28
N SER A 94 13.04 -7.96 3.11
CA SER A 94 14.31 -8.64 3.32
C SER A 94 14.81 -9.36 2.06
N ARG A 95 13.88 -9.94 1.28
CA ARG A 95 14.16 -10.57 -0.01
C ARG A 95 14.62 -9.54 -1.04
N LEU A 96 13.92 -8.42 -1.19
CA LEU A 96 14.32 -7.34 -2.11
C LEU A 96 15.69 -6.76 -1.77
N ALA A 97 15.97 -6.57 -0.48
CA ALA A 97 17.29 -6.12 0.00
C ALA A 97 18.41 -7.14 -0.30
N SER A 98 18.08 -8.40 -0.61
CA SER A 98 19.05 -9.47 -0.87
C SER A 98 19.47 -9.60 -2.33
N LEU A 99 18.64 -9.13 -3.27
CA LEU A 99 18.80 -9.31 -4.73
C LEU A 99 20.08 -8.71 -5.32
N GLY A 100 20.81 -7.88 -4.56
CA GLY A 100 22.04 -7.21 -5.00
C GLY A 100 23.29 -7.52 -4.16
N ARG A 101 23.20 -8.34 -3.11
CA ARG A 101 24.29 -8.47 -2.12
C ARG A 101 25.56 -9.16 -2.63
N SER A 102 25.47 -9.92 -3.72
CA SER A 102 26.60 -10.67 -4.30
C SER A 102 27.08 -10.10 -5.64
N PHE A 103 26.59 -8.93 -6.04
CA PHE A 103 26.82 -8.36 -7.36
C PHE A 103 27.52 -7.01 -7.30
N THR A 104 28.17 -6.60 -8.39
CA THR A 104 28.61 -5.21 -8.54
C THR A 104 27.39 -4.28 -8.53
N PRO A 105 27.54 -3.02 -8.08
CA PRO A 105 26.43 -2.07 -8.03
C PRO A 105 25.62 -1.96 -9.33
N ASP A 106 26.29 -1.98 -10.48
CA ASP A 106 25.64 -1.91 -11.80
C ASP A 106 24.75 -3.13 -12.11
N VAL A 107 25.21 -4.33 -11.71
CA VAL A 107 24.45 -5.57 -11.92
C VAL A 107 23.25 -5.62 -10.98
N ALA A 108 23.44 -5.20 -9.72
CA ALA A 108 22.34 -5.06 -8.76
C ALA A 108 21.29 -4.07 -9.26
N GLN A 109 21.71 -2.90 -9.77
CA GLN A 109 20.81 -1.89 -10.31
C GLN A 109 20.00 -2.44 -11.50
N ARG A 110 20.65 -3.10 -12.47
CA ARG A 110 19.96 -3.74 -13.60
C ARG A 110 18.95 -4.79 -13.15
N ALA A 111 19.33 -5.66 -12.21
CA ALA A 111 18.42 -6.68 -11.68
C ALA A 111 17.19 -6.07 -10.97
N THR A 112 17.40 -5.01 -10.19
CA THR A 112 16.27 -4.32 -9.53
C THR A 112 15.36 -3.60 -10.52
N ALA A 113 15.91 -3.02 -11.59
CA ALA A 113 15.11 -2.40 -12.66
C ALA A 113 14.32 -3.45 -13.44
N GLU A 114 14.94 -4.58 -13.79
CA GLU A 114 14.28 -5.70 -14.46
C GLU A 114 13.15 -6.28 -13.61
N LEU A 115 13.38 -6.46 -12.31
CA LEU A 115 12.34 -6.90 -11.38
C LEU A 115 11.20 -5.86 -11.29
N ALA A 116 11.50 -4.58 -11.21
CA ALA A 116 10.46 -3.53 -11.18
C ALA A 116 9.56 -3.59 -12.42
N VAL A 117 10.13 -3.79 -13.61
CA VAL A 117 9.36 -3.98 -14.86
C VAL A 117 8.47 -5.20 -14.75
N ARG A 118 9.02 -6.37 -14.36
CA ARG A 118 8.25 -7.62 -14.25
C ARG A 118 7.13 -7.52 -13.23
N LEU A 119 7.38 -6.92 -12.07
CA LEU A 119 6.37 -6.66 -11.05
C LEU A 119 5.23 -5.82 -11.62
N THR A 120 5.57 -4.75 -12.35
CA THR A 120 4.57 -3.88 -12.98
C THR A 120 3.73 -4.67 -13.99
N GLU A 121 4.36 -5.42 -14.89
CA GLU A 121 3.65 -6.19 -15.91
C GLU A 121 2.76 -7.29 -15.31
N SER A 122 3.22 -7.97 -14.26
CA SER A 122 2.43 -8.99 -13.56
C SER A 122 1.23 -8.38 -12.83
N VAL A 123 1.42 -7.27 -12.13
CA VAL A 123 0.34 -6.58 -11.42
C VAL A 123 -0.68 -6.01 -12.39
N LEU A 124 -0.27 -5.30 -13.45
CA LEU A 124 -1.19 -4.73 -14.43
C LEU A 124 -2.04 -5.81 -15.11
N ARG A 125 -1.41 -6.94 -15.48
CA ARG A 125 -2.12 -8.07 -16.08
C ARG A 125 -3.20 -8.64 -15.15
N ALA A 126 -2.87 -8.85 -13.88
CA ALA A 126 -3.86 -9.32 -12.90
C ALA A 126 -4.94 -8.27 -12.61
N ALA A 127 -4.57 -6.98 -12.65
CA ALA A 127 -5.49 -5.85 -12.44
C ALA A 127 -6.44 -5.58 -13.62
N SER A 128 -6.15 -6.11 -14.82
CA SER A 128 -7.06 -6.04 -15.97
C SER A 128 -8.23 -7.03 -15.88
N GLU A 129 -8.20 -7.97 -14.93
CA GLU A 129 -9.36 -8.83 -14.63
C GLU A 129 -10.37 -8.10 -13.75
N PRO A 130 -11.69 -8.28 -13.98
CA PRO A 130 -12.72 -7.71 -13.11
C PRO A 130 -12.61 -8.22 -11.67
N ASP A 131 -12.77 -7.32 -10.70
CA ASP A 131 -12.85 -7.69 -9.28
C ASP A 131 -14.31 -7.95 -8.83
N GLU A 132 -14.53 -8.02 -7.51
CA GLU A 132 -15.84 -8.25 -6.91
C GLU A 132 -16.90 -7.19 -7.26
N THR A 133 -16.49 -6.04 -7.79
CA THR A 133 -17.40 -4.97 -8.28
C THR A 133 -17.87 -5.20 -9.71
N GLY A 134 -17.21 -6.13 -10.43
CA GLY A 134 -17.34 -6.31 -11.87
C GLY A 134 -16.53 -5.31 -12.71
N GLN A 135 -15.80 -4.39 -12.08
CA GLN A 135 -14.92 -3.43 -12.75
C GLN A 135 -13.46 -3.89 -12.70
N ARG A 136 -12.67 -3.42 -13.67
CA ARG A 136 -11.22 -3.63 -13.72
C ARG A 136 -10.51 -2.57 -12.90
N LEU A 137 -9.37 -2.92 -12.31
CA LEU A 137 -8.51 -1.97 -11.61
C LEU A 137 -7.50 -1.32 -12.57
N CYS A 138 -7.14 -2.01 -13.64
CA CYS A 138 -6.32 -1.51 -14.75
C CYS A 138 -7.20 -1.44 -16.00
N GLY A 139 -7.42 -0.23 -16.51
CA GLY A 139 -8.22 0.02 -17.71
C GLY A 139 -7.36 0.32 -18.94
N PRO A 140 -8.02 0.64 -20.08
CA PRO A 140 -7.32 0.99 -21.32
C PRO A 140 -6.39 2.20 -21.20
N ALA A 141 -6.66 3.12 -20.27
CA ALA A 141 -5.82 4.30 -20.03
C ALA A 141 -4.49 3.90 -19.38
N GLU A 142 -4.52 3.06 -18.34
CA GLU A 142 -3.36 2.51 -17.66
C GLU A 142 -2.51 1.65 -18.61
N GLU A 143 -3.16 0.80 -19.40
CA GLU A 143 -2.49 -0.03 -20.42
C GLU A 143 -1.78 0.83 -21.46
N LYS A 144 -2.44 1.87 -21.98
CA LYS A 144 -1.84 2.81 -22.93
C LYS A 144 -0.65 3.55 -22.32
N LEU A 145 -0.78 4.01 -21.08
CA LEU A 145 0.30 4.69 -20.36
C LEU A 145 1.51 3.76 -20.19
N TRP A 146 1.27 2.52 -19.76
CA TRP A 146 2.33 1.53 -19.59
C TRP A 146 3.07 1.24 -20.90
N GLN A 147 2.36 1.09 -22.01
CA GLN A 147 2.99 0.89 -23.32
C GLN A 147 3.88 2.08 -23.72
N ALA A 148 3.45 3.32 -23.43
CA ALA A 148 4.24 4.52 -23.69
C ALA A 148 5.49 4.59 -22.79
N ILE A 149 5.37 4.20 -21.51
CA ILE A 149 6.50 4.07 -20.57
C ILE A 149 7.51 3.05 -21.11
N ARG A 150 7.04 1.87 -21.50
CA ARG A 150 7.90 0.77 -22.00
C ARG A 150 8.60 1.09 -23.30
N SER A 151 7.94 1.86 -24.16
CA SER A 151 8.49 2.30 -25.45
C SER A 151 9.35 3.56 -25.31
N ASN A 152 9.46 4.14 -24.10
CA ASN A 152 10.13 5.41 -23.83
C ASN A 152 9.62 6.57 -24.72
N THR A 153 8.31 6.58 -24.99
CA THR A 153 7.63 7.61 -25.80
C THR A 153 6.78 8.56 -24.96
N ILE A 154 6.75 8.35 -23.65
CA ILE A 154 5.89 9.13 -22.75
C ILE A 154 6.44 10.54 -22.53
N GLY A 155 5.59 11.54 -22.71
CA GLY A 155 5.89 12.95 -22.45
C GLY A 155 5.17 13.52 -21.23
N GLU A 156 5.48 14.77 -20.89
CA GLU A 156 4.85 15.49 -19.78
C GLU A 156 3.33 15.65 -19.95
N SER A 157 2.87 15.92 -21.18
CA SER A 157 1.45 16.03 -21.49
C SER A 157 0.69 14.72 -21.29
N ASP A 158 1.34 13.58 -21.53
CA ASP A 158 0.72 12.25 -21.36
C ASP A 158 0.47 11.97 -19.88
N TRP A 159 1.45 12.26 -19.02
CA TRP A 159 1.27 12.15 -17.57
C TRP A 159 0.17 13.08 -17.05
N GLY A 160 0.14 14.33 -17.51
CA GLY A 160 -0.88 15.30 -17.12
C GLY A 160 -2.29 14.88 -17.54
N ALA A 161 -2.43 14.37 -18.77
CA ALA A 161 -3.69 13.87 -19.31
C ALA A 161 -4.17 12.63 -18.55
N TRP A 162 -3.28 11.67 -18.29
CA TRP A 162 -3.63 10.48 -17.50
C TRP A 162 -4.03 10.85 -16.07
N ALA A 163 -3.22 11.66 -15.36
CA ALA A 163 -3.51 12.05 -13.98
C ALA A 163 -4.82 12.84 -13.84
N SER A 164 -5.14 13.70 -14.81
CA SER A 164 -6.40 14.47 -14.83
C SER A 164 -7.61 13.61 -15.22
N GLY A 165 -7.38 12.48 -15.88
CA GLY A 165 -8.42 11.53 -16.27
C GLY A 165 -8.72 10.46 -15.21
N LEU A 166 -7.95 10.40 -14.12
CA LEU A 166 -8.22 9.50 -13.00
C LEU A 166 -9.54 9.89 -12.33
N ASP A 167 -10.36 8.89 -12.01
CA ASP A 167 -11.58 9.07 -11.24
C ASP A 167 -11.25 9.70 -9.87
N THR A 168 -12.02 10.71 -9.46
CA THR A 168 -11.91 11.34 -8.14
C THR A 168 -12.00 10.30 -7.01
N ALA A 169 -12.80 9.25 -7.19
CA ALA A 169 -12.92 8.17 -6.22
C ALA A 169 -11.61 7.36 -6.06
N VAL A 170 -10.82 7.23 -7.12
CA VAL A 170 -9.46 6.62 -7.08
C VAL A 170 -8.49 7.53 -6.33
N GLN A 171 -8.61 8.85 -6.50
CA GLN A 171 -7.75 9.83 -5.83
C GLN A 171 -8.11 10.02 -4.35
N VAL A 172 -9.40 9.88 -4.01
CA VAL A 172 -9.96 10.11 -2.68
C VAL A 172 -10.88 8.93 -2.29
N PRO A 173 -10.33 7.73 -2.06
CA PRO A 173 -11.13 6.53 -1.76
C PRO A 173 -12.00 6.68 -0.50
N GLU A 174 -11.61 7.56 0.44
CA GLU A 174 -12.38 7.85 1.65
C GLU A 174 -13.77 8.43 1.39
N MET A 175 -14.07 8.93 0.19
CA MET A 175 -15.44 9.31 -0.20
C MET A 175 -16.39 8.10 -0.20
N HIS A 176 -15.85 6.88 -0.37
CA HIS A 176 -16.58 5.63 -0.36
C HIS A 176 -16.40 4.83 0.94
N ALA A 177 -15.77 5.43 1.97
CA ALA A 177 -15.56 4.79 3.25
C ALA A 177 -16.89 4.33 3.90
N PRO A 178 -16.95 3.11 4.47
CA PRO A 178 -18.10 2.70 5.28
C PRO A 178 -18.26 3.64 6.49
N ARG A 179 -19.51 4.00 6.80
CA ARG A 179 -19.82 4.87 7.95
C ARG A 179 -19.84 4.11 9.28
N ASP A 180 -20.03 2.80 9.24
CA ASP A 180 -19.97 1.91 10.39
C ASP A 180 -19.26 0.59 10.03
N PRO A 181 -18.62 -0.08 11.02
CA PRO A 181 -17.98 -1.37 10.82
C PRO A 181 -18.98 -2.54 10.75
N GLY A 182 -20.30 -2.27 10.75
CA GLY A 182 -21.35 -3.29 10.82
C GLY A 182 -21.44 -4.17 9.58
N SER A 183 -22.22 -5.24 9.70
CA SER A 183 -22.49 -6.22 8.64
C SER A 183 -23.74 -5.90 7.80
N SER A 184 -24.23 -4.66 7.85
CA SER A 184 -25.35 -4.23 7.02
C SER A 184 -25.00 -4.36 5.54
N ALA A 185 -26.01 -4.54 4.68
CA ALA A 185 -25.79 -4.63 3.24
C ALA A 185 -25.12 -3.35 2.70
N GLU A 186 -25.47 -2.20 3.26
CA GLU A 186 -24.90 -0.90 2.95
C GLU A 186 -23.43 -0.83 3.33
N SER A 187 -23.04 -1.28 4.53
CA SER A 187 -21.65 -1.27 4.98
C SER A 187 -20.79 -2.29 4.22
N VAL A 188 -21.35 -3.44 3.86
CA VAL A 188 -20.69 -4.42 2.98
C VAL A 188 -20.45 -3.82 1.59
N ASN A 189 -21.47 -3.19 1.00
CA ASN A 189 -21.35 -2.57 -0.31
C ASN A 189 -20.38 -1.39 -0.31
N ALA A 190 -20.40 -0.55 0.72
CA ALA A 190 -19.44 0.55 0.88
C ALA A 190 -18.00 0.05 1.01
N ARG A 191 -17.76 -1.01 1.81
CA ARG A 191 -16.42 -1.64 1.90
C ARG A 191 -15.93 -2.20 0.58
N MET A 192 -16.82 -2.84 -0.19
CA MET A 192 -16.50 -3.37 -1.51
C MET A 192 -16.04 -2.24 -2.45
N TRP A 193 -16.80 -1.14 -2.55
CA TRP A 193 -16.41 0.00 -3.40
C TRP A 193 -15.17 0.74 -2.87
N TYR A 194 -15.06 0.94 -1.56
CA TYR A 194 -13.84 1.50 -0.96
C TYR A 194 -12.61 0.66 -1.35
N ARG A 195 -12.71 -0.67 -1.22
CA ARG A 195 -11.61 -1.59 -1.55
C ARG A 195 -11.26 -1.48 -3.02
N HIS A 196 -12.25 -1.42 -3.90
CA HIS A 196 -12.03 -1.22 -5.33
C HIS A 196 -11.20 0.04 -5.61
N TYR A 197 -11.66 1.20 -5.15
CA TYR A 197 -10.97 2.46 -5.40
C TYR A 197 -9.60 2.55 -4.72
N TYR A 198 -9.46 1.99 -3.51
CA TYR A 198 -8.16 1.88 -2.85
C TYR A 198 -7.18 1.04 -3.68
N ARG A 199 -7.61 -0.13 -4.18
CA ARG A 199 -6.77 -1.00 -5.01
C ARG A 199 -6.41 -0.35 -6.34
N ALA A 200 -7.39 0.30 -6.99
CA ALA A 200 -7.17 1.06 -8.23
C ALA A 200 -6.17 2.22 -8.00
N GLY A 201 -6.27 2.93 -6.87
CA GLY A 201 -5.33 3.99 -6.49
C GLY A 201 -3.91 3.45 -6.31
N ARG A 202 -3.75 2.24 -5.77
CA ARG A 202 -2.43 1.59 -5.66
C ARG A 202 -1.88 1.16 -7.02
N VAL A 203 -2.72 0.73 -7.95
CA VAL A 203 -2.31 0.46 -9.35
C VAL A 203 -1.87 1.74 -10.06
N ALA A 204 -2.60 2.85 -9.88
CA ALA A 204 -2.20 4.16 -10.41
C ALA A 204 -0.87 4.66 -9.80
N GLU A 205 -0.68 4.48 -8.49
CA GLU A 205 0.58 4.81 -7.83
C GLU A 205 1.75 3.95 -8.32
N LEU A 206 1.50 2.67 -8.59
CA LEU A 206 2.49 1.77 -9.20
C LEU A 206 2.97 2.32 -10.54
N LEU A 207 2.06 2.75 -11.42
CA LEU A 207 2.43 3.37 -12.70
C LEU A 207 3.19 4.69 -12.49
N SER A 208 2.79 5.48 -11.49
CA SER A 208 3.47 6.73 -11.13
C SER A 208 4.91 6.51 -10.66
N CYS A 209 5.31 5.28 -10.30
CA CYS A 209 6.71 4.97 -9.95
C CYS A 209 7.69 5.16 -11.11
N TRP A 210 7.16 5.16 -12.33
CA TRP A 210 7.92 5.32 -13.57
C TRP A 210 8.01 6.77 -14.05
N ASP A 211 7.40 7.73 -13.34
CA ASP A 211 7.52 9.15 -13.63
C ASP A 211 8.85 9.69 -13.08
N SER A 212 9.83 9.91 -13.97
CA SER A 212 11.17 10.41 -13.62
C SER A 212 11.19 11.81 -13.02
N ARG A 213 10.08 12.55 -13.07
CA ARG A 213 9.92 13.86 -12.42
C ARG A 213 9.67 13.74 -10.91
N ARG A 214 9.29 12.56 -10.43
CA ARG A 214 9.12 12.26 -9.00
C ARG A 214 10.41 11.66 -8.45
N PRO A 215 10.70 11.80 -7.14
CA PRO A 215 11.80 11.06 -6.51
C PRO A 215 11.68 9.59 -6.90
N SER A 216 12.75 8.98 -7.41
CA SER A 216 12.66 7.64 -8.03
C SER A 216 12.05 6.66 -7.04
N MET A 217 10.84 6.19 -7.32
CA MET A 217 10.18 5.17 -6.55
C MET A 217 10.78 3.83 -6.99
N GLY A 218 11.58 3.24 -6.10
CA GLY A 218 12.38 2.06 -6.42
C GLY A 218 11.53 0.79 -6.54
N VAL A 219 12.19 -0.35 -6.79
CA VAL A 219 11.54 -1.68 -6.81
C VAL A 219 10.70 -1.96 -5.55
N TRP A 220 11.03 -1.31 -4.43
CA TRP A 220 10.33 -1.39 -3.15
C TRP A 220 8.94 -0.76 -3.19
N ASP A 221 8.79 0.38 -3.87
CA ASP A 221 7.51 1.06 -4.05
C ASP A 221 6.62 0.28 -5.00
N VAL A 222 7.17 -0.20 -6.13
CA VAL A 222 6.44 -1.05 -7.08
C VAL A 222 5.92 -2.32 -6.37
N ALA A 223 6.78 -2.97 -5.58
CA ALA A 223 6.38 -4.15 -4.80
C ALA A 223 5.30 -3.81 -3.76
N TYR A 224 5.46 -2.70 -3.02
CA TYR A 224 4.45 -2.25 -2.07
C TYR A 224 3.10 -1.99 -2.75
N CYS A 225 3.09 -1.24 -3.85
CA CYS A 225 1.85 -0.92 -4.55
C CYS A 225 1.15 -2.19 -5.05
N GLY A 226 1.90 -3.17 -5.57
CA GLY A 226 1.35 -4.47 -5.95
C GLY A 226 0.73 -5.24 -4.77
N VAL A 227 1.46 -5.35 -3.65
CA VAL A 227 0.96 -6.02 -2.44
C VAL A 227 -0.27 -5.29 -1.87
N ALA A 228 -0.20 -3.97 -1.73
CA ALA A 228 -1.28 -3.15 -1.20
C ALA A 228 -2.52 -3.15 -2.11
N ALA A 229 -2.34 -3.30 -3.43
CA ALA A 229 -3.43 -3.52 -4.38
C ALA A 229 -4.02 -4.94 -4.32
N GLY A 230 -3.52 -5.83 -3.46
CA GLY A 230 -4.01 -7.19 -3.29
C GLY A 230 -3.39 -8.22 -4.23
N PHE A 231 -2.31 -7.89 -4.93
CA PHE A 231 -1.60 -8.77 -5.87
C PHE A 231 -0.31 -9.34 -5.26
N GLY A 232 -0.36 -9.69 -3.98
CA GLY A 232 0.81 -10.19 -3.24
C GLY A 232 1.37 -11.51 -3.81
N SER A 233 0.51 -12.38 -4.34
CA SER A 233 0.90 -13.63 -5.01
C SER A 233 1.72 -13.38 -6.27
N GLU A 234 1.29 -12.43 -7.09
CA GLU A 234 1.91 -12.04 -8.35
C GLU A 234 3.28 -11.41 -8.07
N VAL A 235 3.35 -10.53 -7.06
CA VAL A 235 4.60 -9.95 -6.57
C VAL A 235 5.55 -11.04 -6.09
N ALA A 236 5.07 -11.98 -5.26
CA ALA A 236 5.90 -13.05 -4.73
C ALA A 236 6.44 -13.99 -5.84
N SER A 237 5.63 -14.29 -6.86
CA SER A 237 6.01 -15.10 -8.01
C SER A 237 7.11 -14.41 -8.83
N ALA A 238 6.92 -13.14 -9.19
CA ALA A 238 7.89 -12.38 -9.98
C ALA A 238 9.24 -12.27 -9.26
N VAL A 239 9.23 -12.08 -7.94
CA VAL A 239 10.48 -12.07 -7.14
C VAL A 239 11.14 -13.45 -7.16
N ALA A 240 10.38 -14.53 -6.99
CA ALA A 240 10.92 -15.89 -6.97
C ALA A 240 11.55 -16.29 -8.33
N GLU A 241 10.96 -15.86 -9.44
CA GLU A 241 11.51 -16.06 -10.79
C GLU A 241 12.87 -15.37 -10.96
N VAL A 242 12.98 -14.10 -10.57
CA VAL A 242 14.25 -13.36 -10.64
C VAL A 242 15.30 -13.98 -9.71
N GLU A 243 14.92 -14.37 -8.49
CA GLU A 243 15.81 -15.08 -7.55
C GLU A 243 16.30 -16.43 -8.12
N HIS A 244 15.46 -17.14 -8.89
CA HIS A 244 15.84 -18.37 -9.56
C HIS A 244 16.83 -18.12 -10.69
N GLU A 245 16.55 -17.15 -11.57
CA GLU A 245 17.44 -16.78 -12.67
C GLU A 245 18.81 -16.29 -12.18
N GLN A 246 18.84 -15.53 -11.09
CA GLN A 246 20.09 -15.10 -10.46
C GLN A 246 20.93 -16.28 -9.98
N ARG A 247 20.31 -17.28 -9.36
CA ARG A 247 21.01 -18.51 -8.93
C ARG A 247 21.58 -19.29 -10.11
N MET A 248 20.82 -19.40 -11.20
CA MET A 248 21.27 -20.08 -12.43
C MET A 248 22.42 -19.35 -13.13
N ARG A 249 22.53 -18.02 -13.00
CA ARG A 249 23.65 -17.24 -13.56
C ARG A 249 24.93 -17.33 -12.70
N GLN A 250 24.85 -17.85 -11.49
CA GLN A 250 25.97 -17.99 -10.55
C GLN A 250 26.58 -19.40 -10.51
N SER A 251 25.88 -20.41 -11.06
CA SER A 251 26.34 -21.79 -11.22
C SER A 251 27.10 -21.99 -12.53
#